data_AF-A0AAW8T400-F1
#
_entry.id   AF-A0AAW8T400-F1
#
_cell.length_a   1.000
_cell.length_b   1.000
_cell.length_c   1.000
_cell.angle_alpha   90.00
_cell.angle_beta   90.00
_cell.angle_gamma   90.00
#
_symmetry.space_group_name_H-M   'P 1'
#
loop_
_entity.id
_entity.type
_entity.pdbx_description
1 polymer ?
#
loop_
_entity_poly.entity_id
_entity_poly.type
_entity_poly.pdbx_seq_one_letter_code
_entity_poly.pdbx_strand_id
1 'polypeptide(L)'
;DYLYEETKIQTKVADLLFQSIGKTPKQEGWKILFKQQTKEEKEDVQTLPLVIIGEHAEVDVKSAEKETQPPKAFTEGTLLTAMKTANKTVDDEEAIKILQEVEGIGTEATRASIIEALKQKEYIQVIKNKL
;
A
#
# COMPACT_ATOMS: atom_id res chain seq x y z
N ASP A 1 -7.80 -20.01 1.03
CA ASP A 1 -7.07 -18.76 0.72
C ASP A 1 -7.63 -18.05 -0.50
N TYR A 2 -7.30 -16.77 -0.68
CA TYR A 2 -7.60 -16.04 -1.92
C TYR A 2 -6.58 -16.45 -2.99
N LEU A 3 -7.06 -17.00 -4.10
CA LEU A 3 -6.22 -17.41 -5.24
C LEU A 3 -6.51 -16.53 -6.45
N TYR A 4 -5.46 -16.01 -7.06
CA TYR A 4 -5.54 -15.18 -8.27
C TYR A 4 -4.44 -15.56 -9.25
N GLU A 5 -4.68 -15.25 -10.51
CA GLU A 5 -3.71 -15.35 -11.60
C GLU A 5 -3.22 -13.94 -11.91
N GLU A 6 -1.90 -13.72 -11.90
CA GLU A 6 -1.27 -12.46 -12.31
C GLU A 6 -0.78 -12.59 -13.76
N THR A 7 -1.27 -11.71 -14.63
CA THR A 7 -0.84 -11.64 -16.04
C THR A 7 0.03 -10.41 -16.22
N LYS A 8 1.22 -10.58 -16.79
CA LYS A 8 2.13 -9.48 -17.17
C LYS A 8 2.28 -9.47 -18.68
N ILE A 9 1.93 -8.35 -19.30
CA ILE A 9 2.08 -8.13 -20.73
C ILE A 9 3.11 -7.03 -20.93
N GLN A 10 4.16 -7.34 -21.69
CA GLN A 10 5.15 -6.36 -22.11
C GLN A 10 4.89 -5.98 -23.56
N THR A 11 4.71 -4.68 -23.82
CA THR A 11 4.43 -4.16 -25.15
C THR A 11 5.57 -3.25 -25.57
N LYS A 12 6.26 -3.62 -26.65
CA LYS A 12 7.29 -2.79 -27.25
C LYS A 12 6.65 -1.82 -28.25
N VAL A 13 6.81 -0.53 -28.03
CA VAL A 13 6.34 0.52 -28.94
C VAL A 13 7.54 1.36 -29.35
N ALA A 14 7.96 1.22 -30.61
CA ALA A 14 9.24 1.73 -31.09
C ALA A 14 10.40 1.26 -30.17
N ASP A 15 11.08 2.18 -29.50
CA ASP A 15 12.19 1.89 -28.57
C ASP A 15 11.77 1.87 -27.10
N LEU A 16 10.48 2.09 -26.80
CA LEU A 16 9.95 2.11 -25.45
C LEU A 16 9.33 0.76 -25.07
N LEU A 17 9.53 0.36 -23.81
CA LEU A 17 8.94 -0.83 -23.23
C LEU A 17 7.84 -0.44 -22.23
N PHE A 18 6.61 -0.82 -22.54
CA PHE A 18 5.45 -0.64 -21.66
C PHE A 18 5.13 -1.96 -20.96
N GLN A 19 4.62 -1.87 -19.73
CA GLN A 19 4.22 -3.03 -18.94
C GLN A 19 2.81 -2.86 -18.41
N SER A 20 1.95 -3.84 -18.69
CA SER A 20 0.60 -3.96 -18.14
C SER A 20 0.56 -5.15 -17.19
N ILE A 21 0.03 -4.94 -15.99
CA ILE A 21 -0.15 -6.00 -14.98
C ILE A 21 -1.64 -6.11 -14.68
N GLY A 22 -2.18 -7.33 -14.80
CA GLY A 22 -3.55 -7.65 -14.47
C GLY A 22 -3.64 -8.76 -13.46
N LYS A 23 -4.73 -8.79 -12.69
CA LYS A 23 -5.03 -9.86 -11.75
C LYS A 23 -6.41 -10.41 -12.03
N THR A 24 -6.53 -11.72 -12.14
CA THR A 24 -7.81 -12.40 -12.35
C THR A 24 -8.08 -13.33 -11.15
N PRO A 25 -9.11 -13.05 -10.32
CA PRO A 25 -9.48 -13.91 -9.21
C PRO A 25 -9.88 -15.30 -9.71
N LYS A 26 -9.26 -16.37 -9.16
CA LYS A 26 -9.64 -17.76 -9.42
C LYS A 26 -10.49 -18.31 -8.28
N GLN A 27 -10.18 -17.93 -7.04
CA GLN A 27 -10.94 -18.29 -5.85
C GLN A 27 -10.94 -17.14 -4.84
N GLU A 28 -12.13 -16.76 -4.37
CA GLU A 28 -12.30 -15.63 -3.46
C GLU A 28 -11.78 -15.93 -2.04
N GLY A 29 -11.85 -17.19 -1.59
CA GLY A 29 -11.38 -17.58 -0.26
C GLY A 29 -11.96 -16.73 0.87
N TRP A 30 -11.09 -16.20 1.74
CA TRP A 30 -11.49 -15.36 2.87
C TRP A 30 -12.07 -14.00 2.44
N LYS A 31 -11.81 -13.53 1.21
CA LYS A 31 -12.36 -12.25 0.71
C LYS A 31 -13.89 -12.25 0.63
N ILE A 32 -14.54 -13.43 0.59
CA ILE A 32 -16.01 -13.54 0.60
C ILE A 32 -16.63 -12.81 1.80
N LEU A 33 -15.94 -12.80 2.96
CA LEU A 33 -16.41 -12.16 4.18
C LEU A 33 -16.46 -10.62 4.09
N PHE A 34 -15.69 -10.03 3.18
CA PHE A 34 -15.55 -8.58 3.05
C PHE A 34 -16.38 -7.98 1.89
N LYS A 35 -16.94 -8.83 1.00
CA LYS A 35 -17.73 -8.38 -0.17
C LYS A 35 -18.98 -7.57 0.16
N GLN A 36 -19.49 -7.64 1.40
CA GLN A 36 -20.68 -6.87 1.81
C GLN A 36 -20.36 -5.48 2.37
N GLN A 37 -19.11 -5.20 2.77
CA GLN A 37 -18.73 -3.92 3.38
C GLN A 37 -18.18 -2.90 2.37
N THR A 38 -17.68 -3.35 1.22
CA THR A 38 -17.11 -2.50 0.17
C THR A 38 -18.02 -2.41 -1.06
N LYS A 39 -19.17 -1.74 -0.93
CA LYS A 39 -19.90 -1.26 -2.12
C LYS A 39 -19.24 -0.03 -2.77
N GLU A 40 -18.29 0.62 -2.08
CA GLU A 40 -17.64 1.85 -2.54
C GLU A 40 -16.18 1.68 -2.99
N GLU A 41 -15.49 0.61 -2.60
CA GLU A 41 -14.15 0.29 -3.10
C GLU A 41 -14.25 -0.92 -4.03
N LYS A 42 -14.56 -0.66 -5.31
CA LYS A 42 -14.13 -1.58 -6.36
C LYS A 42 -12.61 -1.54 -6.32
N GLU A 43 -11.96 -2.54 -5.72
CA GLU A 43 -10.60 -2.89 -6.13
C GLU A 43 -10.68 -2.99 -7.66
N ASP A 44 -10.01 -2.08 -8.37
CA ASP A 44 -9.85 -2.11 -9.81
C ASP A 44 -9.02 -3.36 -10.13
N VAL A 45 -9.66 -4.50 -10.10
CA VAL A 45 -9.11 -5.77 -10.54
C VAL A 45 -9.09 -5.68 -12.04
N GLN A 46 -8.05 -5.04 -12.57
CA GLN A 46 -7.82 -4.91 -13.98
C GLN A 46 -7.53 -6.31 -14.53
N THR A 47 -8.54 -6.92 -15.15
CA THR A 47 -8.37 -8.14 -15.91
C THR A 47 -7.78 -7.78 -17.26
N LEU A 48 -6.68 -8.43 -17.63
CA LEU A 48 -6.05 -8.24 -18.93
C LEU A 48 -6.60 -9.27 -19.93
N PRO A 49 -6.69 -8.90 -21.22
CA PRO A 49 -7.03 -9.86 -22.26
C PRO A 49 -5.92 -10.90 -22.41
N LEU A 50 -6.29 -12.07 -22.93
CA LEU A 50 -5.32 -13.08 -23.38
C LEU A 50 -4.64 -12.58 -24.64
N VAL A 51 -3.31 -12.65 -24.67
CA VAL A 51 -2.48 -12.22 -25.81
C VAL A 51 -1.44 -13.28 -26.15
N ILE A 52 -0.97 -13.27 -27.38
CA ILE A 52 0.09 -14.17 -27.87
C ILE A 52 1.39 -13.38 -28.07
N ILE A 53 2.54 -14.04 -27.84
CA ILE A 53 3.84 -13.43 -28.10
C ILE A 53 3.94 -13.09 -29.60
N GLY A 54 4.25 -11.84 -29.90
CA GLY A 54 4.35 -11.32 -31.27
C GLY A 54 3.03 -10.80 -31.84
N GLU A 55 1.96 -10.78 -31.07
CA GLU A 55 0.69 -10.15 -31.46
C GLU A 55 0.86 -8.64 -31.65
N HIS A 56 0.29 -8.12 -32.74
CA HIS A 56 0.29 -6.69 -33.02
C HIS A 56 -0.87 -6.01 -32.28
N ALA A 57 -0.59 -4.89 -31.63
CA ALA A 57 -1.59 -4.07 -30.96
C ALA A 57 -1.60 -2.65 -31.53
N GLU A 58 -2.78 -2.05 -31.64
CA GLU A 58 -2.92 -0.63 -31.91
C GLU A 58 -2.63 0.17 -30.64
N VAL A 59 -1.79 1.20 -30.73
CA VAL A 59 -1.30 1.96 -29.57
C VAL A 59 -1.49 3.46 -29.78
N ASP A 60 -2.07 4.11 -28.77
CA ASP A 60 -2.15 5.56 -28.65
C ASP A 60 -1.26 6.00 -27.48
N VAL A 61 -0.13 6.65 -27.78
CA VAL A 61 0.88 7.02 -26.78
C VAL A 61 0.64 8.45 -26.32
N LYS A 62 0.48 8.63 -25.00
CA LYS A 62 0.29 9.95 -24.38
C LYS A 62 1.35 10.18 -23.30
N SER A 63 1.89 11.40 -23.26
CA SER A 63 2.73 11.84 -22.15
C SER A 63 1.85 12.14 -20.94
N ALA A 64 2.22 11.63 -19.78
CA ALA A 64 1.57 11.93 -18.51
C ALA A 64 2.49 12.81 -17.66
N GLU A 65 2.13 14.08 -17.52
CA GLU A 65 2.82 14.98 -16.60
C GLU A 65 2.36 14.69 -15.16
N LYS A 66 3.34 14.49 -14.27
CA LYS A 66 3.10 14.22 -12.84
C LYS A 66 4.11 14.99 -12.01
N GLU A 67 3.69 15.41 -10.84
CA GLU A 67 4.52 16.12 -9.87
C GLU A 67 4.76 15.24 -8.64
N THR A 68 5.89 15.44 -7.97
CA THR A 68 6.14 14.84 -6.66
C THR A 68 5.20 15.47 -5.63
N GLN A 69 4.73 14.65 -4.71
CA GLN A 69 3.90 15.12 -3.60
C GLN A 69 4.71 15.00 -2.31
N PRO A 70 4.57 15.96 -1.38
CA PRO A 70 5.20 15.84 -0.07
C PRO A 70 4.66 14.59 0.66
N PRO A 71 5.43 14.03 1.61
CA PRO A 71 4.96 12.94 2.44
C PRO A 71 3.62 13.30 3.10
N LYS A 72 2.69 12.33 3.11
CA LYS A 72 1.42 12.52 3.80
C LYS A 72 1.71 12.66 5.30
N ALA A 73 1.08 13.66 5.93
CA ALA A 73 1.09 13.76 7.38
C ALA A 73 0.53 12.48 8.02
N PHE A 74 0.98 12.17 9.22
CA PHE A 74 0.48 11.02 9.95
C PHE A 74 -1.00 11.20 10.30
N THR A 75 -1.77 10.14 10.20
CA THR A 75 -3.01 9.94 10.97
C THR A 75 -2.69 9.09 12.20
N GLU A 76 -3.60 9.03 13.18
CA GLU A 76 -3.42 8.16 14.36
C GLU A 76 -3.13 6.72 13.97
N GLY A 77 -3.84 6.16 12.98
CA GLY A 77 -3.60 4.79 12.51
C GLY A 77 -2.23 4.61 11.86
N THR A 78 -1.80 5.57 11.03
CA THR A 78 -0.46 5.49 10.41
C THR A 78 0.66 5.72 11.43
N LEU A 79 0.44 6.54 12.46
CA LEU A 79 1.38 6.73 13.56
C LEU A 79 1.48 5.46 14.41
N LEU A 80 0.34 4.83 14.74
CA LEU A 80 0.32 3.54 15.43
C LEU A 80 1.11 2.47 14.66
N THR A 81 0.94 2.45 13.33
CA THR A 81 1.67 1.56 12.43
C THR A 81 3.16 1.89 12.41
N ALA A 82 3.52 3.17 12.39
CA ALA A 82 4.90 3.62 12.46
C ALA A 82 5.56 3.23 13.78
N MET A 83 4.86 3.36 14.92
CA MET A 83 5.34 2.89 16.22
C MET A 83 5.59 1.38 16.21
N LYS A 84 4.66 0.58 15.65
CA LYS A 84 4.81 -0.87 15.52
C LYS A 84 5.97 -1.28 14.60
N THR A 85 6.21 -0.51 13.54
CA THR A 85 7.20 -0.85 12.49
C THR A 85 8.39 0.10 12.47
N ALA A 86 8.74 0.65 13.65
CA ALA A 86 9.80 1.63 13.81
C ALA A 86 11.16 1.12 13.33
N ASN A 87 11.37 -0.20 13.31
CA ASN A 87 12.55 -0.85 12.76
C ASN A 87 12.79 -0.52 11.26
N LYS A 88 11.78 -0.10 10.50
CA LYS A 88 11.91 0.22 9.07
C LYS A 88 12.52 1.60 8.81
N THR A 89 12.59 2.46 9.83
CA THR A 89 13.01 3.85 9.72
C THR A 89 14.34 4.11 10.42
N VAL A 90 15.03 3.06 10.85
CA VAL A 90 16.32 3.14 11.55
C VAL A 90 17.38 2.50 10.66
N ASP A 91 18.57 3.10 10.58
CA ASP A 91 19.68 2.62 9.75
C ASP A 91 20.63 1.67 10.49
N ASP A 92 20.63 1.70 11.83
CA ASP A 92 21.48 0.87 12.67
C ASP A 92 21.00 -0.58 12.73
N GLU A 93 21.82 -1.53 12.27
CA GLU A 93 21.45 -2.94 12.15
C GLU A 93 21.12 -3.61 13.49
N GLU A 94 21.76 -3.21 14.59
CA GLU A 94 21.49 -3.75 15.92
C GLU A 94 20.14 -3.26 16.44
N ALA A 95 19.87 -1.96 16.31
CA ALA A 95 18.59 -1.36 16.67
C ALA A 95 17.43 -1.93 15.83
N ILE A 96 17.63 -2.19 14.53
CA ILE A 96 16.62 -2.83 13.67
C ILE A 96 16.23 -4.21 14.24
N LYS A 97 17.21 -5.05 14.61
CA LYS A 97 16.95 -6.39 15.16
C LYS A 97 16.18 -6.30 16.48
N ILE A 98 16.63 -5.45 17.39
CA ILE A 98 15.98 -5.25 18.68
C ILE A 98 14.53 -4.80 18.47
N LEU A 99 14.30 -3.77 17.65
CA LEU A 99 12.97 -3.26 17.36
C LEU A 99 12.07 -4.27 16.65
N GLN A 100 12.63 -5.19 15.86
CA GLN A 100 11.86 -6.30 15.29
C GLN A 100 11.44 -7.30 16.37
N GLU A 101 12.35 -7.64 17.29
CA GLU A 101 12.08 -8.59 18.39
C GLU A 101 11.05 -8.05 19.39
N VAL A 102 11.12 -6.75 19.72
CA VAL A 102 10.19 -6.11 20.68
C VAL A 102 8.94 -5.52 20.03
N GLU A 103 8.73 -5.80 18.73
CA GLU A 103 7.61 -5.32 17.93
C GLU A 103 7.47 -3.78 17.84
N GLY A 104 8.59 -3.06 17.87
CA GLY A 104 8.67 -1.61 17.68
C GLY A 104 8.72 -0.81 18.98
N ILE A 105 8.12 0.37 18.98
CA ILE A 105 8.11 1.29 20.12
C ILE A 105 6.78 1.17 20.86
N GLY A 106 6.88 0.86 22.16
CA GLY A 106 5.72 0.57 23.01
C GLY A 106 5.06 -0.76 22.65
N THR A 107 4.13 -1.21 23.49
CA THR A 107 3.37 -2.46 23.30
C THR A 107 1.97 -2.16 22.76
N GLU A 108 1.29 -3.17 22.22
CA GLU A 108 -0.09 -3.01 21.71
C GLU A 108 -1.03 -2.35 22.73
N ALA A 109 -0.89 -2.69 24.02
CA ALA A 109 -1.69 -2.13 25.10
C ALA A 109 -1.39 -0.67 25.44
N THR A 110 -0.23 -0.13 25.05
CA THR A 110 0.24 1.20 25.50
C THR A 110 0.31 2.25 24.39
N ARG A 111 0.33 1.85 23.11
CA ARG A 111 0.48 2.80 22.00
C ARG A 111 -0.64 3.85 21.93
N ALA A 112 -1.90 3.43 22.10
CA ALA A 112 -3.03 4.34 22.07
C ALA A 112 -2.97 5.38 23.20
N SER A 113 -2.67 4.94 24.43
CA SER A 113 -2.60 5.84 25.59
C SER A 113 -1.42 6.83 25.50
N ILE A 114 -0.30 6.43 24.89
CA ILE A 114 0.82 7.33 24.61
C ILE A 114 0.41 8.43 23.63
N ILE A 115 -0.26 8.10 22.53
CA ILE A 115 -0.73 9.09 21.54
C ILE A 115 -1.73 10.06 22.19
N GLU A 116 -2.67 9.54 23.01
CA GLU A 116 -3.59 10.40 23.78
C GLU A 116 -2.84 11.35 24.71
N ALA A 117 -1.83 10.86 25.42
CA ALA A 117 -1.03 11.68 26.32
C ALA A 117 -0.26 12.79 25.57
N LEU A 118 0.23 12.53 24.35
CA LEU A 118 0.89 13.53 23.51
C LEU A 118 -0.08 14.62 23.04
N LYS A 119 -1.33 14.24 22.71
CA LYS A 119 -2.39 15.20 22.38
C LYS A 119 -2.77 16.07 23.58
N GLN A 120 -2.95 15.46 24.76
CA GLN A 120 -3.31 16.18 25.99
C GLN A 120 -2.24 17.20 26.42
N LYS A 121 -0.96 16.90 26.17
CA LYS A 121 0.17 17.80 26.43
C LYS A 121 0.41 18.81 25.30
N GLU A 122 -0.43 18.80 24.27
CA GLU A 122 -0.35 19.68 23.10
C GLU A 122 0.97 19.57 22.30
N TYR A 123 1.66 18.43 22.39
CA TYR A 123 2.84 18.15 21.55
C TYR A 123 2.47 17.80 20.11
N ILE A 124 1.26 17.24 19.92
CA ILE A 124 0.69 16.92 18.61
C ILE A 124 -0.79 17.36 18.59
N GLN A 125 -1.31 17.72 17.42
CA GLN A 125 -2.68 18.20 17.26
C GLN A 125 -3.35 17.53 16.06
N VAL A 126 -4.63 17.23 16.17
CA VAL A 126 -5.39 16.64 15.05
C VAL A 126 -6.08 17.75 14.27
N ILE A 127 -5.64 18.00 13.04
CA ILE A 127 -6.27 18.93 12.10
C ILE A 127 -6.75 18.15 10.87
N LYS A 128 -8.06 18.10 10.66
CA LYS A 128 -8.68 17.37 9.53
C LYS A 128 -8.20 15.91 9.45
N ASN A 129 -8.21 15.20 10.58
CA ASN A 129 -7.78 13.80 10.71
C ASN A 129 -6.29 13.55 10.43
N LYS A 130 -5.45 14.59 10.53
CA LYS A 130 -3.98 14.52 10.40
C LYS A 130 -3.35 15.05 11.68
N LEU A 131 -2.30 14.37 12.16
CA LEU A 131 -1.44 14.73 13.27
C LEU A 131 -0.31 15.65 12.82
#